data_AF-A0A359LTV9-F1
#
_entry.id   AF-A0A359LTV9-F1
#
_cell.length_a   1.000
_cell.length_b   1.000
_cell.length_c   1.000
_cell.angle_alpha   90.00
_cell.angle_beta   90.00
_cell.angle_gamma   90.00
#
_symmetry.space_group_name_H-M   'P 1'
#
loop_
_entity.id
_entity.type
_entity.pdbx_description
1 polymer ?
#
loop_
_entity_poly.entity_id
_entity_poly.type
_entity_poly.pdbx_seq_one_letter_code
_entity_poly.pdbx_strand_id
1 'polypeptide(L)' 'EYVVAVEGHVELRSPETINATIPTGEVEVVADRVWLLNESRTPPFPLEDHVDVSEDARLEFRYVDLRRPRMQR' A
#
# COMPACT_ATOMS: atom_id res chain seq x y z
N GLU A 1 5.92 -2.80 5.61
CA GLU A 1 5.99 -2.71 4.13
C GLU A 1 6.86 -3.83 3.58
N TYR A 2 6.39 -4.56 2.58
CA TYR A 2 7.15 -5.58 1.85
C TYR A 2 7.01 -5.34 0.35
N VAL A 3 7.99 -5.78 -0.45
CA VAL A 3 7.86 -5.78 -1.92
C VAL A 3 7.47 -7.19 -2.34
N VAL A 4 6.26 -7.34 -2.85
CA VAL A 4 5.69 -8.64 -3.22
C VAL A 4 5.21 -8.63 -4.66
N ALA A 5 5.25 -9.80 -5.30
CA ALA A 5 4.48 -10.10 -6.49
C ALA A 5 3.40 -11.11 -6.13
N VAL A 6 2.21 -10.94 -6.70
CA VAL A 6 1.07 -11.83 -6.48
C VAL A 6 0.52 -12.25 -7.84
N GLU A 7 0.32 -13.55 -8.05
CA GLU A 7 -0.39 -14.12 -9.19
C GLU A 7 -1.66 -14.80 -8.67
N GLY A 8 -2.76 -14.59 -9.37
CA GLY A 8 -4.06 -15.10 -8.97
C GLY A 8 -5.13 -14.72 -9.98
N HIS A 9 -6.38 -15.04 -9.66
CA HIS A 9 -7.53 -14.70 -10.48
C HIS A 9 -8.38 -13.60 -9.84
N VAL A 10 -9.05 -12.82 -10.68
CA VAL A 10 -9.93 -11.72 -10.25
C VAL A 10 -11.33 -12.27 -10.00
N GLU A 11 -11.90 -11.95 -8.85
CA GLU A 11 -13.28 -12.30 -8.50
C GLU A 11 -14.03 -11.05 -8.02
N LEU A 12 -15.36 -11.07 -8.16
CA LEU A 12 -16.22 -10.05 -7.57
C LEU A 12 -16.26 -10.22 -6.05
N ARG A 13 -16.20 -9.10 -5.33
CA ARG A 13 -16.38 -9.13 -3.88
C ARG A 13 -17.81 -9.51 -3.51
N SER A 14 -17.98 -10.02 -2.29
CA SER A 14 -19.33 -10.22 -1.75
C SER A 14 -20.04 -8.86 -1.60
N PRO A 15 -21.38 -8.79 -1.69
CA PRO A 15 -22.11 -7.54 -1.60
C PRO A 15 -21.79 -6.71 -0.33
N GLU A 16 -21.44 -7.38 0.76
CA GLU A 16 -21.12 -6.76 2.05
C GLU A 16 -19.69 -6.20 2.12
N THR A 17 -18.80 -6.61 1.22
CA THR A 17 -17.35 -6.28 1.23
C THR A 17 -16.92 -5.35 0.09
N ILE A 18 -17.88 -4.92 -0.73
CA ILE A 18 -17.68 -3.88 -1.76
C ILE A 18 -17.27 -2.57 -1.09
N ASN A 19 -16.20 -1.97 -1.60
CA ASN A 19 -15.71 -0.68 -1.12
C ASN A 19 -15.83 0.43 -2.19
N ALA A 20 -16.87 1.25 -2.12
CA ALA A 20 -17.09 2.35 -3.07
C ALA A 20 -16.05 3.50 -2.97
N THR A 21 -15.17 3.51 -1.98
CA THR A 21 -14.17 4.59 -1.82
C THR A 21 -12.91 4.39 -2.65
N ILE A 22 -12.73 3.22 -3.27
CA ILE A 22 -11.56 2.90 -4.10
C ILE A 22 -11.98 2.43 -5.50
N PRO A 23 -11.21 2.75 -6.56
CA PRO A 23 -11.58 2.40 -7.94
C PRO A 23 -11.72 0.90 -8.20
N THR A 24 -11.01 0.06 -7.45
CA THR A 24 -11.02 -1.40 -7.58
C THR A 24 -11.89 -2.08 -6.54
N GLY A 25 -12.76 -1.35 -5.85
CA GLY A 25 -13.45 -1.85 -4.67
C GLY A 25 -14.60 -2.83 -4.91
N GLU A 26 -14.98 -3.09 -6.16
CA GLU A 26 -15.96 -4.11 -6.54
C GLU A 26 -15.35 -5.50 -6.74
N VAL A 27 -14.02 -5.57 -6.88
CA VAL A 27 -13.29 -6.80 -7.20
C VAL A 27 -12.16 -7.05 -6.21
N GLU A 28 -11.68 -8.29 -6.16
CA GLU A 28 -10.48 -8.68 -5.44
C GLU A 28 -9.70 -9.73 -6.22
N VAL A 29 -8.45 -9.97 -5.80
CA VAL A 29 -7.59 -11.00 -6.40
C VAL A 29 -7.45 -12.13 -5.39
N VAL A 30 -7.96 -13.31 -5.74
CA VAL A 30 -7.74 -14.54 -4.99
C VAL A 30 -6.33 -15.03 -5.33
N ALA A 31 -5.42 -14.93 -4.37
CA ALA A 31 -4.00 -15.20 -4.59
C ALA A 31 -3.73 -16.71 -4.69
N ASP A 32 -3.28 -17.16 -5.86
CA ASP A 32 -2.83 -18.53 -6.09
C ASP A 32 -1.33 -18.70 -5.76
N ARG A 33 -0.54 -17.64 -6.00
CA ARG A 33 0.90 -17.59 -5.71
C ARG A 33 1.32 -16.21 -5.21
N VAL A 34 2.25 -16.21 -4.26
CA VAL A 34 2.86 -14.99 -3.71
C VAL A 34 4.36 -15.17 -3.68
N TRP A 35 5.09 -14.19 -4.21
CA TRP A 35 6.55 -14.10 -4.10
C TRP A 35 6.94 -12.91 -3.26
N LEU A 36 7.82 -13.15 -2.30
CA LEU A 36 8.52 -12.10 -1.59
C LEU A 36 9.72 -11.66 -2.42
N LEU A 37 9.58 -10.53 -3.11
CA LEU A 37 10.66 -9.99 -3.95
C LEU A 37 11.72 -9.32 -3.10
N ASN A 38 11.31 -8.63 -2.03
CA ASN A 38 12.24 -8.03 -1.09
C ASN A 38 11.61 -7.87 0.30
N GLU A 39 12.41 -8.15 1.32
CA GLU A 39 12.10 -7.80 2.70
C GLU A 39 12.30 -6.31 2.93
N SER A 40 11.48 -5.71 3.76
CA SER A 40 11.69 -4.33 4.19
C SER A 40 11.45 -4.22 5.69
N ARG A 41 12.33 -3.45 6.34
CA ARG A 41 12.18 -3.10 7.74
C ARG A 41 10.91 -2.26 7.92
N THR A 42 10.40 -2.25 9.15
CA THR A 42 9.28 -1.38 9.52
C THR A 42 9.65 0.07 9.18
N PRO A 43 8.80 0.81 8.43
CA PRO A 43 9.07 2.21 8.14
C PRO A 43 9.21 3.04 9.40
N PRO A 44 10.04 4.10 9.38
CA PRO A 44 10.21 5.00 10.50
C PRO A 44 8.94 5.83 10.82
N PHE A 45 8.01 5.94 9.86
CA PHE A 45 6.70 6.55 10.05
C PHE A 45 5.65 5.92 9.11
N PRO A 46 4.34 5.99 9.45
CA PRO A 46 3.26 5.49 8.61
C PRO A 46 3.18 6.19 7.24
N LEU A 47 2.75 5.44 6.21
CA LEU A 47 2.60 5.95 4.83
C LEU A 47 1.23 6.59 4.57
N GLU A 48 0.62 7.19 5.60
CA GLU A 48 -0.68 7.83 5.51
C GLU A 48 -0.53 9.35 5.30
N ASP A 49 -1.54 10.02 4.73
CA ASP A 49 -1.46 11.44 4.43
C ASP A 49 -1.58 12.34 5.70
N HIS A 50 -2.22 11.84 6.76
CA HIS A 50 -2.46 12.57 8.01
C HIS A 50 -1.61 12.02 9.16
N VAL A 51 -0.29 12.23 9.07
CA VAL A 51 0.64 11.85 10.15
C VAL A 51 1.47 13.07 10.54
N ASP A 52 1.48 13.40 11.83
CA ASP A 52 2.40 14.37 12.41
C ASP A 52 3.81 13.74 12.52
N VAL A 53 4.60 13.92 11.46
CA VAL A 53 6.02 13.54 11.40
C VAL A 53 6.85 14.81 11.28
N SER A 54 7.93 14.92 12.05
CA SER A 54 8.84 16.07 11.94
C SER A 54 9.43 16.20 10.54
N GLU A 55 9.65 17.44 10.11
CA GLU A 55 10.23 17.72 8.79
C GLU A 55 11.61 17.07 8.64
N ASP A 56 12.44 17.12 9.68
CA ASP A 56 13.75 16.48 9.71
C ASP A 56 13.67 14.97 9.39
N ALA A 57 12.75 14.23 10.02
CA ALA A 57 12.59 12.81 9.77
C ALA A 57 12.06 12.53 8.34
N ARG A 58 11.22 13.42 7.80
CA ARG A 58 10.72 13.31 6.42
C ARG A 58 11.81 13.59 5.39
N LEU A 59 12.77 14.44 5.71
CA LEU A 59 13.92 14.71 4.85
C LEU A 59 14.97 13.59 4.95
N GLU A 60 15.24 13.09 6.15
CA GLU A 60 16.16 11.96 6.36
C GLU A 60 15.68 10.69 5.64
N PHE A 61 14.41 10.34 5.80
CA PHE A 61 13.80 9.17 5.17
C PHE A 61 12.94 9.58 3.97
N ARG A 62 13.44 10.50 3.14
CA ARG A 62 12.69 11.06 2.01
C ARG A 62 12.17 10.00 1.04
N TYR A 63 12.92 8.92 0.85
CA TYR A 63 12.50 7.79 0.02
C TYR A 63 11.23 7.09 0.55
N VAL A 64 10.98 7.14 1.86
CA VAL A 64 9.72 6.66 2.47
C VAL A 64 8.61 7.69 2.28
N ASP A 65 8.89 8.99 2.52
CA ASP A 65 7.88 10.05 2.38
C ASP A 65 7.36 10.17 0.94
N LEU A 66 8.22 9.98 -0.06
CA LEU A 66 7.85 10.01 -1.48
C LEU A 66 6.88 8.89 -1.90
N ARG A 67 6.69 7.85 -1.07
CA ARG A 67 5.71 6.79 -1.32
C ARG A 67 4.28 7.19 -0.96
N ARG A 68 4.08 8.32 -0.28
CA ARG A 68 2.75 8.77 0.15
C ARG A 68 1.94 9.30 -1.05
N PRO A 69 0.62 9.03 -1.12
CA PRO A 69 -0.20 9.43 -2.27
C PRO A 69 -0.10 10.91 -2.63
N ARG A 70 -0.05 11.80 -1.63
CA ARG A 70 0.09 13.25 -1.86
C ARG A 70 1.42 13.66 -2.53
N MET A 71 2.46 12.84 -2.43
CA MET A 71 3.79 13.12 -3.00
C MET A 71 3.95 12.58 -4.43
N GLN A 72 3.07 11.68 -4.87
CA GLN A 72 3.12 11.03 -6.19
C GLN A 72 2.18 11.66 -7.22
N ARG A 73 1.33 12.59 -6.78
CA ARG A 73 0.43 13.39 -7.62
C ARG A 73 1.03 14.76 -7.85
#